data_AF-A0A969KYP6-F1
#
_entry.id   AF-A0A969KYP6-F1
#
_cell.length_a   1.000
_cell.length_b   1.000
_cell.length_c   1.000
_cell.angle_alpha   90.00
_cell.angle_beta   90.00
_cell.angle_gamma   90.00
#
_symmetry.space_group_name_H-M   'P 1'
#
loop_
_entity.id
_entity.type
_entity.pdbx_description
1 polymer ?
#
loop_
_entity_poly.entity_id
_entity_poly.type
_entity_poly.pdbx_seq_one_letter_code
_entity_poly.pdbx_strand_id
1 'polypeptide(L)'
;MTKGGRIAIILLFLLGLSSLALNFWLYWQLQVNHQKAVGLVRQVRAGLPEAIDELEAFEQATITYKVNIQQELPIETEIPFNETFEVPIKLTVPISQTINTSVMIDPLGTGLEIPVEINVPVNLEVPIDTSIPIAIERTIPISTMIPLDLKVPVEIKVGETDLAGFVSQLRTGLASLDEILAGLEP
;
A
#
# COMPACT_ATOMS: atom_id res chain seq x y z
N MET A 1 -91.33 54.49 1.57
CA MET A 1 -90.18 53.56 1.74
C MET A 1 -90.04 53.27 3.23
N THR A 2 -90.39 52.06 3.66
CA THR A 2 -90.35 51.69 5.09
C THR A 2 -88.91 51.72 5.59
N LYS A 3 -88.68 52.05 6.87
CA LYS A 3 -87.32 52.13 7.45
C LYS A 3 -86.50 50.85 7.17
N GLY A 4 -87.14 49.68 7.14
CA GLY A 4 -86.52 48.40 6.79
C GLY A 4 -85.98 48.31 5.36
N GLY A 5 -86.67 48.91 4.37
CA GLY A 5 -86.20 48.89 2.97
C GLY A 5 -84.95 49.74 2.72
N ARG A 6 -84.80 50.85 3.45
CA ARG A 6 -83.57 51.67 3.39
C ARG A 6 -82.38 50.92 3.99
N ILE A 7 -82.59 50.23 5.10
CA ILE A 7 -81.56 49.40 5.74
C ILE A 7 -81.13 48.26 4.82
N ALA A 8 -82.07 47.58 4.16
CA ALA A 8 -81.76 46.49 3.22
C ALA A 8 -80.89 46.93 2.03
N ILE A 9 -81.16 48.11 1.45
CA ILE A 9 -80.35 48.65 0.35
C ILE A 9 -78.94 49.02 0.82
N ILE A 10 -78.83 49.61 2.02
CA ILE A 10 -77.52 49.93 2.61
C ILE A 10 -76.72 48.64 2.84
N LEU A 11 -77.35 47.58 3.35
CA LEU A 11 -76.70 46.27 3.54
C LEU A 11 -76.25 45.64 2.23
N LEU A 12 -77.07 45.68 1.17
CA LEU A 12 -76.69 45.19 -0.15
C LEU A 12 -75.53 46.00 -0.75
N PHE A 13 -75.53 47.31 -0.57
CA PHE A 13 -74.44 48.18 -1.03
C PHE A 13 -73.13 47.88 -0.29
N LEU A 14 -73.18 47.69 1.03
CA LEU A 14 -72.02 47.29 1.83
C LEU A 14 -71.51 45.89 1.43
N LEU A 15 -72.41 44.95 1.17
CA LEU A 15 -72.05 43.62 0.71
C LEU A 15 -71.38 43.66 -0.67
N GLY A 16 -71.89 44.48 -1.60
CA GLY A 16 -71.29 44.70 -2.91
C GLY A 16 -69.90 45.33 -2.83
N LEU A 17 -69.72 46.36 -2.00
CA LEU A 17 -68.43 46.98 -1.72
C LEU A 17 -67.43 45.99 -1.12
N SER A 18 -67.87 45.19 -0.14
CA SER A 18 -67.03 44.16 0.47
C SER A 18 -66.61 43.09 -0.54
N SER A 19 -67.52 42.69 -1.45
CA SER A 19 -67.22 41.74 -2.52
C SER A 19 -66.22 42.32 -3.53
N LEU A 20 -66.38 43.58 -3.94
CA LEU A 20 -65.46 44.25 -4.85
C LEU A 20 -64.06 44.40 -4.22
N ALA A 21 -64.00 44.80 -2.96
CA ALA A 21 -62.75 44.92 -2.21
C ALA A 21 -62.05 43.56 -2.09
N LEU A 22 -62.80 42.48 -1.81
CA LEU A 22 -62.26 41.12 -1.74
C LEU A 22 -61.71 40.67 -3.10
N ASN A 23 -62.43 40.92 -4.20
CA ASN A 23 -61.97 40.58 -5.55
C ASN A 23 -60.71 41.38 -5.93
N PHE A 24 -60.66 42.68 -5.62
CA PHE A 24 -59.48 43.51 -5.86
C PHE A 24 -58.29 43.03 -5.03
N TRP A 25 -58.52 42.69 -3.75
CA TRP A 25 -57.49 42.14 -2.88
C TRP A 25 -56.96 40.79 -3.40
N LEU A 26 -57.84 39.90 -3.87
CA LEU A 26 -57.46 38.63 -4.50
C LEU A 26 -56.60 38.85 -5.75
N TYR A 27 -57.01 39.77 -6.62
CA TYR A 27 -56.24 40.11 -7.82
C TYR A 27 -54.87 40.70 -7.47
N TRP A 28 -54.83 41.64 -6.53
CA TRP A 28 -53.59 42.23 -6.03
C TRP A 28 -52.66 41.17 -5.43
N GLN A 29 -53.20 40.27 -4.61
CA GLN A 29 -52.44 39.19 -3.99
C GLN A 29 -51.86 38.22 -5.03
N LEU A 30 -52.63 37.89 -6.07
CA LEU A 30 -52.15 37.07 -7.20
C LEU A 30 -50.99 37.75 -7.94
N GLN A 31 -51.08 39.05 -8.18
CA GLN A 31 -50.00 39.81 -8.84
C GLN A 31 -48.71 39.83 -8.00
N VAL A 32 -48.82 40.05 -6.69
CA VAL A 32 -47.67 40.00 -5.78
C VAL A 32 -47.04 38.60 -5.77
N ASN A 33 -47.84 37.54 -5.74
CA ASN A 33 -47.34 36.16 -5.79
C ASN A 33 -46.69 35.83 -7.14
N HIS A 34 -47.24 36.34 -8.25
CA HIS A 34 -46.67 36.16 -9.59
C HIS A 34 -45.29 36.83 -9.71
N GLN A 35 -45.13 38.07 -9.22
CA GLN A 35 -43.83 38.75 -9.24
C GLN A 35 -42.78 38.01 -8.40
N LYS A 36 -43.17 37.46 -7.24
CA LYS A 36 -42.28 36.61 -6.43
C LYS A 36 -41.88 35.35 -7.19
N ALA A 37 -42.83 34.69 -7.86
CA ALA A 37 -42.56 33.50 -8.66
C ALA A 37 -41.58 33.80 -9.81
N VAL A 38 -41.80 34.88 -10.57
CA VAL A 38 -40.90 35.31 -11.66
C VAL A 38 -39.51 35.69 -11.12
N GLY A 39 -39.45 36.37 -9.98
CA GLY A 39 -38.18 36.70 -9.32
C GLY A 39 -37.37 35.46 -8.92
N LEU A 40 -38.04 34.44 -8.38
CA LEU A 40 -37.40 33.16 -8.05
C LEU A 40 -36.92 32.41 -9.29
N VAL A 41 -37.75 32.34 -10.35
CA VAL A 41 -37.38 31.71 -11.63
C VAL A 41 -36.13 32.37 -12.20
N ARG A 42 -36.07 33.71 -12.21
CA ARG A 42 -34.90 34.46 -12.67
C ARG A 42 -33.66 34.17 -11.85
N GLN A 43 -33.79 34.13 -10.52
CA GLN A 43 -32.67 33.86 -9.63
C GLN A 43 -32.11 32.45 -9.84
N VAL A 44 -32.98 31.44 -9.99
CA VAL A 44 -32.58 30.06 -10.27
C VAL A 44 -31.91 29.98 -11.64
N ARG A 45 -32.56 30.53 -12.68
CA ARG A 45 -32.05 30.53 -14.05
C ARG A 45 -30.70 31.20 -14.18
N ALA A 46 -30.45 32.28 -13.45
CA ALA A 46 -29.18 33.00 -13.48
C ALA A 46 -27.98 32.13 -13.04
N GLY A 47 -28.17 31.16 -12.15
CA GLY A 47 -27.11 30.27 -11.67
C GLY A 47 -27.01 28.93 -12.42
N LEU A 48 -27.97 28.61 -13.29
CA LEU A 48 -28.02 27.33 -13.99
C LEU A 48 -26.89 27.15 -15.02
N PRO A 49 -26.58 28.14 -15.88
CA PRO A 49 -25.47 28.03 -16.82
C PRO A 49 -24.13 27.80 -16.12
N GLU A 50 -23.87 28.55 -15.03
CA GLU A 50 -22.65 28.41 -14.23
C GLU A 50 -22.55 27.01 -13.61
N ALA A 51 -23.63 26.48 -13.04
CA ALA A 51 -23.65 25.12 -12.50
C ALA A 51 -23.41 24.05 -13.57
N ILE A 52 -23.96 24.22 -14.78
CA ILE A 52 -23.76 23.30 -15.92
C ILE A 52 -22.30 23.32 -16.38
N ASP A 53 -21.70 24.51 -16.50
CA ASP A 53 -20.31 24.69 -16.90
C ASP A 53 -19.36 24.14 -15.83
N GLU A 54 -19.65 24.34 -14.54
CA GLU A 54 -18.89 23.77 -13.43
C GLU A 54 -18.94 22.24 -13.42
N LEU A 55 -20.09 21.64 -13.73
CA LEU A 55 -20.24 20.20 -13.86
C LEU A 55 -19.42 19.65 -15.03
N GLU A 56 -19.39 20.36 -16.16
CA GLU A 56 -18.56 19.99 -17.31
C GLU A 56 -17.06 20.10 -17.00
N ALA A 57 -16.65 21.16 -16.30
CA ALA A 57 -15.28 21.31 -15.81
C ALA A 57 -14.90 20.21 -14.81
N PHE A 58 -15.84 19.83 -13.93
CA PHE A 58 -15.65 18.75 -12.97
C PHE A 58 -15.53 17.38 -13.66
N GLU A 59 -16.30 17.12 -14.71
CA GLU A 59 -16.19 15.89 -15.51
C GLU A 59 -14.78 15.72 -16.12
N GLN A 60 -14.16 16.83 -16.53
CA GLN A 60 -12.81 16.86 -17.09
C GLN A 60 -11.70 16.93 -16.03
N ALA A 61 -12.05 17.08 -14.75
CA ALA A 61 -11.09 17.22 -13.67
C ALA A 61 -10.32 15.93 -13.40
N THR A 62 -9.07 16.09 -12.97
CA THR A 62 -8.24 15.00 -12.46
C THR A 62 -8.03 15.19 -10.97
N ILE A 63 -8.44 14.20 -10.18
CA ILE A 63 -8.27 14.17 -8.73
C ILE A 63 -6.96 13.44 -8.44
N THR A 64 -5.99 14.14 -7.86
CA THR A 64 -4.73 13.54 -7.40
C THR A 64 -4.84 13.17 -5.93
N TYR A 65 -4.69 11.90 -5.61
CA TYR A 65 -4.69 11.39 -4.24
C TYR A 65 -3.38 10.64 -3.96
N LYS A 66 -2.76 10.89 -2.80
CA LYS A 66 -1.55 10.17 -2.38
C LYS A 66 -1.93 9.04 -1.45
N VAL A 67 -1.81 7.81 -1.94
CA VAL A 67 -2.00 6.60 -1.11
C VAL A 67 -0.69 6.34 -0.38
N ASN A 68 -0.74 6.29 0.95
CA ASN A 68 0.39 5.86 1.76
C ASN A 68 0.25 4.37 2.03
N ILE A 69 1.24 3.59 1.58
CA ILE A 69 1.31 2.14 1.81
C ILE A 69 2.46 1.92 2.79
N GLN A 70 2.10 1.47 3.99
CA GLN A 70 3.04 1.06 5.03
C GLN A 70 2.92 -0.45 5.19
N GLN A 71 3.98 -1.17 4.83
CA GLN A 71 4.01 -2.62 4.97
C GLN A 71 5.40 -3.07 5.45
N GLU A 72 5.44 -4.19 6.16
CA GLU A 72 6.70 -4.83 6.53
C GLU A 72 6.91 -6.04 5.62
N LEU A 73 8.04 -6.06 4.91
CA LEU A 73 8.41 -7.16 4.04
C LEU A 73 9.30 -8.14 4.81
N PRO A 74 8.88 -9.40 5.00
CA PRO A 74 9.73 -10.42 5.58
C PRO A 74 10.77 -10.86 4.55
N ILE A 75 12.03 -10.89 4.96
CA ILE A 75 13.11 -11.55 4.22
C ILE A 75 13.59 -12.72 5.06
N GLU A 76 13.44 -13.92 4.50
CA GLU A 76 13.98 -15.16 5.05
C GLU A 76 15.03 -15.70 4.07
N THR A 77 16.25 -15.84 4.55
CA THR A 77 17.35 -16.39 3.75
C THR A 77 18.25 -17.27 4.60
N GLU A 78 18.88 -18.23 3.95
CA GLU A 78 19.81 -19.15 4.57
C GLU A 78 21.19 -18.96 3.93
N ILE A 79 22.18 -18.62 4.74
CA ILE A 79 23.56 -18.46 4.27
C ILE A 79 24.34 -19.72 4.67
N PRO A 80 24.83 -20.52 3.71
CA PRO A 80 25.71 -21.64 4.00
C PRO A 80 27.12 -21.15 4.32
N PHE A 81 27.72 -21.73 5.35
CA PHE A 81 29.10 -21.48 5.77
C PHE A 81 29.85 -22.81 5.82
N ASN A 82 30.90 -22.90 4.98
CA ASN A 82 31.76 -24.07 4.88
C ASN A 82 33.20 -23.64 5.16
N GLU A 83 33.74 -24.11 6.28
CA GLU A 83 35.13 -23.84 6.66
C GLU A 83 35.85 -25.17 6.91
N THR A 84 37.09 -25.26 6.44
CA THR A 84 37.94 -26.43 6.68
C THR A 84 39.24 -25.95 7.29
N PHE A 85 39.65 -26.57 8.40
CA PHE A 85 40.93 -26.30 9.03
C PHE A 85 41.69 -27.60 9.28
N GLU A 86 43.02 -27.52 9.17
CA GLU A 86 43.93 -28.63 9.39
C GLU A 86 44.45 -28.57 10.83
N VAL A 87 44.27 -29.64 11.59
CA VAL A 87 44.89 -29.78 12.91
C VAL A 87 46.18 -30.58 12.77
N PRO A 88 47.36 -29.97 13.01
CA PRO A 88 48.63 -30.69 12.94
C PRO A 88 48.84 -31.55 14.19
N ILE A 89 49.21 -32.81 13.99
CA ILE A 89 49.59 -33.75 15.04
C ILE A 89 51.06 -34.09 14.84
N LYS A 90 51.89 -33.66 15.80
CA LYS A 90 53.31 -33.98 15.86
C LYS A 90 53.59 -34.87 17.05
N LEU A 91 53.91 -36.13 16.79
CA LEU A 91 54.24 -37.12 17.80
C LEU A 91 55.62 -37.71 17.49
N THR A 92 56.46 -37.85 18.51
CA THR A 92 57.71 -38.63 18.39
C THR A 92 57.59 -39.86 19.23
N VAL A 93 57.66 -41.04 18.60
CA VAL A 93 57.57 -42.32 19.29
C VAL A 93 58.99 -42.87 19.46
N PRO A 94 59.50 -42.98 20.69
CA PRO A 94 60.79 -43.61 20.94
C PRO A 94 60.64 -45.13 20.92
N ILE A 95 61.50 -45.79 20.16
CA ILE A 95 61.64 -47.25 20.10
C ILE A 95 63.02 -47.59 20.62
N SER A 96 63.09 -48.32 21.73
CA SER A 96 64.34 -48.83 22.29
C SER A 96 64.24 -50.36 22.38
N GLN A 97 65.10 -51.05 21.64
CA GLN A 97 65.17 -52.50 21.61
C GLN A 97 66.63 -52.95 21.59
N THR A 98 66.91 -54.10 22.20
CA THR A 98 68.22 -54.73 22.13
C THR A 98 68.12 -55.98 21.26
N ILE A 99 68.92 -56.03 20.20
CA ILE A 99 69.01 -57.20 19.32
C ILE A 99 70.24 -57.99 19.72
N ASN A 100 70.04 -59.25 20.11
CA ASN A 100 71.14 -60.17 20.41
C ASN A 100 71.44 -60.97 19.15
N THR A 101 72.69 -60.92 18.66
CA THR A 101 73.12 -61.67 17.47
C THR A 101 74.51 -62.26 17.69
N SER A 102 74.89 -63.26 16.89
CA SER A 102 76.19 -63.94 16.99
C SER A 102 76.92 -63.85 15.66
N VAL A 103 78.18 -63.41 15.68
CA VAL A 103 79.00 -63.23 14.49
C VAL A 103 80.24 -64.11 14.60
N MET A 104 80.58 -64.82 13.53
CA MET A 104 81.81 -65.63 13.45
C MET A 104 82.97 -64.74 13.03
N ILE A 105 84.08 -64.77 13.78
CA ILE A 105 85.31 -64.02 13.44
C ILE A 105 86.52 -64.96 13.33
N ASP A 106 87.41 -64.68 12.37
CA ASP A 106 88.74 -65.30 12.24
C ASP A 106 89.82 -64.21 12.37
N PRO A 107 90.33 -63.95 13.59
CA PRO A 107 91.24 -62.84 13.84
C PRO A 107 92.65 -63.05 13.31
N LEU A 108 93.02 -64.29 12.94
CA LEU A 108 94.39 -64.64 12.54
C LEU A 108 94.49 -65.09 11.07
N GLY A 109 93.37 -65.15 10.35
CA GLY A 109 93.32 -65.58 8.94
C GLY A 109 93.74 -67.04 8.76
N THR A 110 93.59 -67.85 9.80
CA THR A 110 94.03 -69.25 9.84
C THR A 110 92.92 -70.24 9.49
N GLY A 111 91.68 -69.76 9.24
CA GLY A 111 90.49 -70.56 8.94
C GLY A 111 89.76 -71.08 10.18
N LEU A 112 90.09 -70.60 11.38
CA LEU A 112 89.42 -70.99 12.62
C LEU A 112 88.37 -69.92 13.00
N GLU A 113 87.09 -70.23 12.83
CA GLU A 113 85.99 -69.30 13.12
C GLU A 113 85.51 -69.42 14.58
N ILE A 114 85.44 -68.29 15.28
CA ILE A 114 85.00 -68.21 16.68
C ILE A 114 83.66 -67.46 16.75
N PRO A 115 82.59 -68.04 17.34
CA PRO A 115 81.32 -67.34 17.55
C PRO A 115 81.46 -66.30 18.66
N VAL A 116 81.03 -65.08 18.37
CA VAL A 116 80.99 -63.98 19.33
C VAL A 116 79.57 -63.45 19.42
N GLU A 117 78.98 -63.55 20.62
CA GLU A 117 77.69 -62.93 20.91
C GLU A 117 77.86 -61.43 21.08
N ILE A 118 77.03 -60.68 20.37
CA ILE A 118 77.00 -59.23 20.40
C ILE A 118 75.57 -58.75 20.67
N ASN A 119 75.44 -57.81 21.59
CA ASN A 119 74.19 -57.12 21.89
C ASN A 119 74.23 -55.76 21.19
N VAL A 120 73.31 -55.55 20.25
CA VAL A 120 73.21 -54.30 19.49
C VAL A 120 72.00 -53.52 20.01
N PRO A 121 72.21 -52.44 20.77
CA PRO A 121 71.11 -51.56 21.16
C PRO A 121 70.66 -50.75 19.94
N VAL A 122 69.37 -50.76 19.66
CA VAL A 122 68.73 -49.94 18.64
C VAL A 122 67.81 -48.95 19.34
N ASN A 123 68.18 -47.68 19.27
CA ASN A 123 67.35 -46.56 19.69
C ASN A 123 66.94 -45.80 18.44
N LEU A 124 65.64 -45.77 18.18
CA LEU A 124 65.04 -45.09 17.04
C LEU A 124 63.98 -44.13 17.54
N GLU A 125 64.02 -42.90 17.06
CA GLU A 125 62.93 -41.95 17.22
C GLU A 125 62.17 -41.89 15.90
N VAL A 126 60.90 -42.26 15.93
CA VAL A 126 60.03 -42.18 14.75
C VAL A 126 59.17 -40.93 14.86
N PRO A 127 59.42 -39.90 14.03
CA PRO A 127 58.53 -38.74 13.96
C PRO A 127 57.29 -39.09 13.15
N ILE A 128 56.12 -38.79 13.71
CA ILE A 128 54.82 -38.86 13.07
C ILE A 128 54.34 -37.41 12.94
N ASP A 129 54.26 -36.93 11.69
CA ASP A 129 53.68 -35.63 11.34
C ASP A 129 52.48 -35.89 10.43
N THR A 130 51.29 -35.70 10.99
CA THR A 130 50.04 -35.85 10.23
C THR A 130 49.19 -34.62 10.44
N SER A 131 48.37 -34.30 9.44
CA SER A 131 47.32 -33.30 9.58
C SER A 131 45.97 -33.97 9.39
N ILE A 132 45.00 -33.57 10.21
CA ILE A 132 43.62 -34.04 10.08
C ILE A 132 42.76 -32.87 9.61
N PRO A 133 42.10 -32.97 8.44
CA PRO A 133 41.12 -31.98 8.01
C PRO A 133 39.87 -32.09 8.87
N ILE A 134 39.41 -30.96 9.41
CA ILE A 134 38.11 -30.84 10.07
C ILE A 134 37.27 -29.88 9.25
N ALA A 135 36.17 -30.38 8.68
CA ALA A 135 35.18 -29.58 7.96
C ALA A 135 34.02 -29.21 8.90
N ILE A 136 33.65 -27.93 8.90
CA ILE A 136 32.46 -27.41 9.57
C ILE A 136 31.52 -26.88 8.49
N GLU A 137 30.36 -27.52 8.37
CA GLU A 137 29.26 -27.09 7.51
C GLU A 137 28.11 -26.61 8.40
N ARG A 138 27.70 -25.35 8.24
CA ARG A 138 26.58 -24.76 8.98
C ARG A 138 25.74 -23.87 8.08
N THR A 139 24.44 -23.89 8.30
CA THR A 139 23.51 -22.96 7.66
C THR A 139 22.98 -22.00 8.71
N ILE A 140 23.12 -20.69 8.46
CA ILE A 140 22.63 -19.65 9.37
C ILE A 140 21.34 -19.08 8.77
N PRO A 141 20.18 -19.23 9.45
CA PRO A 141 18.95 -18.60 9.03
C PRO A 141 18.97 -17.11 9.42
N ILE A 142 18.67 -16.25 8.47
CA ILE A 142 18.46 -14.82 8.67
C ILE A 142 16.99 -14.53 8.41
N SER A 143 16.31 -13.99 9.43
CA SER A 143 14.94 -13.49 9.33
C SER A 143 14.94 -12.03 9.75
N THR A 144 14.50 -11.16 8.84
CA THR A 144 14.43 -9.71 9.10
C THR A 144 13.19 -9.12 8.45
N MET A 145 12.71 -8.01 9.01
CA MET A 145 11.56 -7.26 8.51
C MET A 145 12.07 -5.91 7.99
N ILE A 146 11.85 -5.65 6.70
CA ILE A 146 12.17 -4.36 6.11
C ILE A 146 10.91 -3.49 6.09
N PRO A 147 10.89 -2.33 6.77
CA PRO A 147 9.76 -1.41 6.70
C PRO A 147 9.76 -0.73 5.34
N LEU A 148 8.63 -0.82 4.64
CA LEU A 148 8.39 -0.19 3.35
C LEU A 148 7.33 0.91 3.55
N ASP A 149 7.73 2.16 3.31
CA ASP A 149 6.84 3.33 3.27
C ASP A 149 6.82 3.88 1.83
N LEU A 150 5.75 3.58 1.10
CA LEU A 150 5.55 4.04 -0.28
C LEU A 150 4.43 5.07 -0.33
N LYS A 151 4.71 6.20 -0.97
CA LYS A 151 3.73 7.24 -1.28
C LYS A 151 3.42 7.18 -2.76
N VAL A 152 2.36 6.47 -3.12
CA VAL A 152 1.96 6.28 -4.51
C VAL A 152 0.96 7.37 -4.88
N PRO A 153 1.29 8.28 -5.82
CA PRO A 153 0.29 9.19 -6.37
C PRO A 153 -0.65 8.41 -7.28
N VAL A 154 -1.95 8.54 -7.03
CA VAL A 154 -3.02 8.02 -7.86
C VAL A 154 -3.73 9.20 -8.50
N GLU A 155 -3.81 9.21 -9.81
CA GLU A 155 -4.54 10.20 -10.59
C GLU A 155 -5.85 9.57 -11.07
N ILE A 156 -6.97 10.15 -10.64
CA ILE A 156 -8.31 9.69 -11.00
C ILE A 156 -8.93 10.77 -11.88
N LYS A 157 -9.07 10.48 -13.17
CA LYS A 157 -9.81 11.35 -14.08
C LYS A 157 -11.30 11.09 -13.90
N VAL A 158 -12.06 12.12 -13.55
CA VAL A 158 -13.50 11.98 -13.25
C VAL A 158 -14.25 11.37 -14.43
N GLY A 159 -13.96 11.82 -15.65
CA GLY A 159 -14.53 11.30 -16.90
C GLY A 159 -14.28 9.82 -17.20
N GLU A 160 -13.29 9.19 -16.56
CA GLU A 160 -12.99 7.75 -16.73
C GLU A 160 -13.61 6.89 -15.61
N THR A 161 -14.35 7.49 -14.69
CA THR A 161 -15.03 6.79 -13.59
C THR A 161 -16.54 6.68 -13.82
N ASP A 162 -17.20 5.82 -13.05
CA ASP A 162 -18.67 5.74 -13.04
C ASP A 162 -19.34 7.08 -12.65
N LEU A 163 -18.61 7.99 -11.98
CA LEU A 163 -19.09 9.32 -11.62
C LEU A 163 -19.42 10.18 -12.84
N ALA A 164 -18.71 9.98 -13.96
CA ALA A 164 -18.94 10.72 -15.21
C ALA A 164 -20.40 10.57 -15.71
N GLY A 165 -20.94 9.35 -15.61
CA GLY A 165 -22.33 9.09 -15.99
C GLY A 165 -23.35 9.86 -15.15
N PHE A 166 -23.10 9.98 -13.84
CA PHE A 166 -23.95 10.76 -12.95
C PHE A 166 -23.85 12.26 -13.23
N VAL A 167 -22.64 12.78 -13.46
CA VAL A 167 -22.39 14.19 -13.80
C VAL A 167 -23.09 14.57 -15.11
N SER A 168 -22.98 13.71 -16.13
CA SER A 168 -23.64 13.92 -17.42
C SER A 168 -25.18 13.92 -17.32
N GLN A 169 -25.75 13.01 -16.52
CA GLN A 169 -27.19 12.98 -16.25
C GLN A 169 -27.66 14.24 -15.51
N LEU A 170 -26.91 14.68 -14.49
CA LEU A 170 -27.22 15.90 -13.76
C LEU A 170 -27.15 17.14 -14.66
N ARG A 171 -26.11 17.25 -15.49
CA ARG A 171 -25.96 18.33 -16.47
C ARG A 171 -27.13 18.37 -17.45
N THR A 172 -27.52 17.21 -17.97
CA THR A 172 -28.70 17.09 -18.86
C THR A 172 -29.99 17.51 -18.14
N GLY A 173 -30.16 17.10 -16.89
CA GLY A 173 -31.29 17.50 -16.06
C GLY A 173 -31.36 19.02 -15.86
N LEU A 174 -30.22 19.65 -15.51
CA LEU A 174 -30.14 21.11 -15.35
C LEU A 174 -30.36 21.87 -16.67
N ALA A 175 -29.87 21.34 -17.79
CA ALA A 175 -30.12 21.92 -19.11
C ALA A 175 -31.62 21.87 -19.46
N SER A 176 -32.30 20.75 -19.18
CA SER A 176 -33.76 20.66 -19.38
C SER A 176 -34.52 21.62 -18.47
N LEU A 177 -34.03 21.84 -17.25
CA LEU A 177 -34.62 22.80 -16.33
C LEU A 177 -34.45 24.24 -16.86
N ASP A 178 -33.29 24.61 -17.40
CA ASP A 178 -33.08 25.93 -18.03
C ASP A 178 -34.09 26.14 -19.17
N GLU A 179 -34.29 25.14 -20.03
CA GLU A 179 -35.25 25.22 -21.14
C GLU A 179 -36.68 25.42 -20.66
N ILE A 180 -37.11 24.69 -19.62
CA ILE A 180 -38.44 24.87 -19.01
C ILE A 180 -38.59 26.27 -18.41
N LEU A 181 -37.58 26.75 -17.70
CA LEU A 181 -37.59 28.07 -17.09
C LEU A 181 -37.57 29.20 -18.14
N ALA A 182 -36.87 29.00 -19.25
CA ALA A 182 -36.86 29.91 -20.39
C ALA A 182 -38.26 30.07 -21.01
N GLY A 183 -39.05 29.01 -21.06
CA GLY A 183 -40.44 29.05 -21.53
C GLY A 183 -41.45 29.67 -20.54
N LEU A 184 -41.05 29.88 -19.29
CA LEU A 184 -41.87 30.51 -18.24
C LEU A 184 -41.63 32.01 -18.10
N GLU A 185 -40.57 32.55 -18.72
CA GLU A 185 -40.36 33.99 -18.82
C GLU A 185 -41.23 34.57 -19.95
N PRO A 186 -42.02 35.64 -19.68
CA PRO A 186 -42.85 36.31 -20.69
C PRO A 186 -42.06 37.11 -21.71
#